data_AF-A0A1C3NJ58-F1
#
_entry.id   AF-A0A1C3NJ58-F1
#
_cell.length_a   1.000
_cell.length_b   1.000
_cell.length_c   1.000
_cell.angle_alpha   90.00
_cell.angle_beta   90.00
_cell.angle_gamma   90.00
#
_symmetry.space_group_name_H-M   'P 1'
#
loop_
_entity.id
_entity.type
_entity.pdbx_description
1 polymer ?
#
loop_
_entity_poly.entity_id
_entity_poly.type
_entity_poly.pdbx_seq_one_letter_code
_entity_poly.pdbx_strand_id
1 'polypeptide(L)'
;MAVRAAMGTGMTMKNLLLSALALLLLSIGLEATAVNQIETPRMRRFGTAENLPSRMVLALAQDRQGYVWAATSDGMARYDGIGMQVWQHDPHVASSLPGNEVETLFVDDRDRVWVGINGSPPSMLDATRTIVTTFPDVGTACDAQVWALAQARGAMWIGTSSAGLCRREENGRVTAFRATPDAADGLPSNTIMSMVTDARGRLWIGTESRLVMRDGERFVRVAPDQLSATVFKLSKDADGTLWVGTSKGLYRVTPAGVLERAPWAGADAVRAATVVHDVHGGYWIGAADGFFRVAPGETALRLMEGDRGSGFLTAHSGVIDVMQDRQGGLWLGLISQGVAYLPPDWQRFSTIFESQGKPLESLYLVNAAADGDNFLVTTGEGIYRLGNDSELVPIVHSDALGGGTVQSVLPAGDGSLWIALREGVARYTPATGQKRKLAMQVSISDTHRVELTTPGINGEFWLSILEGGVQRRAADGRLLAKFRFGSDLSEVNGTAQQLTVRPDGAVWVAAGDGLWVWQGERFRAVIKDANHEVFALAFVSPREFWVGRPGALERYGWDGQQARLLERVGCPPQKYPAWHWAAAIRCGPQPRVACSLTSAASRR
;
A
#
# COMPACT_ATOMS: atom_id res chain seq x y z
N MET A 1 13.96 -24.43 72.31
CA MET A 1 14.03 -25.17 71.03
C MET A 1 13.43 -24.26 69.96
N ALA A 2 14.06 -23.75 68.90
CA ALA A 2 15.37 -23.82 68.25
C ALA A 2 15.55 -22.43 67.53
N VAL A 3 16.70 -21.73 67.57
CA VAL A 3 17.85 -21.81 66.63
C VAL A 3 17.36 -21.84 65.15
N ARG A 4 17.60 -20.85 64.26
CA ARG A 4 18.92 -20.41 63.74
C ARG A 4 18.83 -19.22 62.75
N ALA A 5 19.90 -18.42 62.75
CA ALA A 5 20.62 -17.77 61.64
C ALA A 5 20.01 -16.63 60.80
N ALA A 6 20.49 -15.42 61.10
CA ALA A 6 20.84 -14.40 60.12
C ALA A 6 22.12 -14.81 59.35
N MET A 7 22.06 -14.72 58.01
CA MET A 7 23.12 -14.59 56.99
C MET A 7 22.33 -14.56 55.67
N GLY A 8 22.32 -13.53 54.82
CA GLY A 8 23.39 -12.63 54.44
C GLY A 8 23.62 -12.84 52.94
N THR A 9 23.04 -12.00 52.09
CA THR A 9 23.51 -11.80 50.71
C THR A 9 23.23 -10.36 50.31
N GLY A 10 24.17 -9.48 50.64
CA GLY A 10 24.30 -8.19 49.98
C GLY A 10 24.46 -8.43 48.49
N MET A 11 23.53 -7.92 47.69
CA MET A 11 23.72 -7.82 46.26
C MET A 11 24.90 -6.86 46.05
N THR A 12 26.07 -7.42 45.74
CA THR A 12 27.28 -6.61 45.57
C THR A 12 27.05 -5.59 44.46
N MET A 13 27.64 -4.40 44.58
CA MET A 13 27.50 -3.31 43.59
C MET A 13 27.86 -3.78 42.16
N LYS A 14 28.69 -4.82 42.04
CA LYS A 14 29.01 -5.54 40.80
C LYS A 14 27.81 -6.26 40.16
N ASN A 15 26.94 -6.89 40.95
CA ASN A 15 25.72 -7.54 40.46
C ASN A 15 24.66 -6.52 40.02
N LEU A 16 24.52 -5.40 40.73
CA LEU A 16 23.67 -4.29 40.30
C LEU A 16 24.17 -3.65 38.99
N LEU A 17 25.49 -3.49 38.84
CA LEU A 17 26.10 -3.02 37.59
C LEU A 17 25.95 -4.03 36.45
N LEU A 18 26.08 -5.33 36.68
CA LEU A 18 25.87 -6.38 35.67
C LEU A 18 24.39 -6.50 35.27
N SER A 19 23.45 -6.36 36.21
CA SER A 19 22.02 -6.32 35.91
C SER A 19 21.61 -5.06 35.16
N ALA A 20 22.17 -3.90 35.54
CA ALA A 20 21.95 -2.64 34.83
C ALA A 20 22.58 -2.66 33.43
N LEU A 21 23.78 -3.24 33.27
CA LEU A 21 24.43 -3.40 31.96
C LEU A 21 23.70 -4.43 31.09
N ALA A 22 23.15 -5.50 31.68
CA ALA A 22 22.30 -6.46 30.96
C ALA A 22 20.97 -5.82 30.53
N LEU A 23 20.34 -5.00 31.38
CA LEU A 23 19.16 -4.19 31.02
C LEU A 23 19.50 -3.13 29.96
N LEU A 24 20.69 -2.52 30.03
CA LEU A 24 21.17 -1.57 29.02
C LEU A 24 21.45 -2.29 27.68
N LEU A 25 22.05 -3.48 27.71
CA LEU A 25 22.30 -4.31 26.53
C LEU A 25 21.01 -4.94 25.96
N LEU A 26 20.00 -5.22 26.80
CA LEU A 26 18.65 -5.60 26.39
C LEU A 26 17.86 -4.39 25.83
N SER A 27 18.16 -3.16 26.26
CA SER A 27 17.60 -1.94 25.65
C SER A 27 18.34 -1.47 24.40
N ILE A 28 19.61 -1.88 24.22
CA ILE A 28 20.39 -1.65 22.98
C ILE A 28 20.08 -2.73 21.92
N GLY A 29 19.47 -3.84 22.34
CA GLY A 29 19.09 -4.95 21.46
C GLY A 29 17.58 -5.04 21.25
N LEU A 30 16.97 -4.05 20.59
CA LEU A 30 15.87 -4.19 19.63
C LEU A 30 15.35 -2.81 19.17
N GLU A 31 16.26 -1.89 18.83
CA GLU A 31 15.93 -1.08 17.66
C GLU A 31 16.06 -2.04 16.48
N ALA A 32 14.99 -2.78 16.20
CA ALA A 32 14.71 -3.10 14.82
C ALA A 32 14.75 -1.73 14.15
N THR A 33 15.85 -1.41 13.47
CA THR A 33 15.88 -0.30 12.53
C THR A 33 14.62 -0.52 11.72
N ALA A 34 13.60 0.31 11.97
CA ALA A 34 12.44 0.33 11.13
C ALA A 34 13.04 0.67 9.78
N VAL A 35 13.21 -0.35 8.94
CA VAL A 35 13.54 -0.15 7.54
C VAL A 35 12.47 0.82 7.12
N ASN A 36 12.88 2.04 6.79
CA ASN A 36 11.96 3.13 6.52
C ASN A 36 11.19 2.70 5.28
N GLN A 37 10.03 2.05 5.49
CA GLN A 37 9.31 1.38 4.42
C GLN A 37 8.84 2.47 3.48
N ILE A 38 9.23 2.36 2.22
CA ILE A 38 8.97 3.41 1.26
C ILE A 38 7.45 3.46 1.03
N GLU A 39 6.88 4.60 1.35
CA GLU A 39 5.44 4.80 1.27
C GLU A 39 5.01 5.03 -0.18
N THR A 40 4.55 3.95 -0.82
CA THR A 40 4.00 3.96 -2.18
C THR A 40 2.50 3.60 -2.14
N PRO A 41 1.60 4.52 -1.74
CA PRO A 41 0.19 4.21 -1.60
C PRO A 41 -0.41 3.78 -2.94
N ARG A 42 -0.90 2.55 -3.02
CA ARG A 42 -1.60 2.03 -4.21
C ARG A 42 -3.10 2.06 -3.98
N MET A 43 -3.75 2.94 -4.70
CA MET A 43 -5.19 3.11 -4.60
C MET A 43 -5.92 2.30 -5.66
N ARG A 44 -6.97 1.60 -5.23
CA ARG A 44 -8.00 1.10 -6.12
C ARG A 44 -8.86 2.28 -6.56
N ARG A 45 -9.22 2.31 -7.84
CA ARG A 45 -10.01 3.39 -8.45
C ARG A 45 -11.38 2.84 -8.79
N PHE A 46 -12.40 3.65 -8.58
CA PHE A 46 -13.76 3.35 -8.97
C PHE A 46 -14.34 4.55 -9.72
N GLY A 47 -14.65 4.33 -10.99
CA GLY A 47 -15.34 5.26 -11.86
C GLY A 47 -16.54 4.60 -12.52
N THR A 48 -16.93 5.12 -13.68
CA THR A 48 -18.11 4.63 -14.41
C THR A 48 -17.96 3.18 -14.88
N ALA A 49 -16.73 2.70 -15.12
CA ALA A 49 -16.46 1.30 -15.43
C ALA A 49 -16.81 0.34 -14.27
N GLU A 50 -16.76 0.83 -13.03
CA GLU A 50 -17.12 0.10 -11.82
C GLU A 50 -18.56 0.39 -11.36
N ASN A 51 -19.40 0.94 -12.24
CA ASN A 51 -20.80 1.30 -11.99
C ASN A 51 -20.99 2.50 -11.03
N LEU A 52 -20.01 3.39 -10.91
CA LEU A 52 -20.20 4.70 -10.30
C LEU A 52 -20.98 5.60 -11.27
N PRO A 53 -22.09 6.24 -10.86
CA PRO A 53 -22.94 7.00 -11.79
C PRO A 53 -22.25 8.23 -12.37
N SER A 54 -21.38 8.89 -11.60
CA SER A 54 -20.55 10.00 -12.09
C SER A 54 -19.18 10.01 -11.43
N ARG A 55 -18.18 10.50 -12.18
CA ARG A 55 -16.79 10.69 -11.71
C ARG A 55 -16.60 11.92 -10.82
N MET A 56 -17.62 12.76 -10.67
CA MET A 56 -17.60 13.90 -9.75
C MET A 56 -18.23 13.47 -8.43
N VAL A 57 -17.39 13.26 -7.41
CA VAL A 57 -17.81 12.78 -6.08
C VAL A 57 -17.66 13.91 -5.07
N LEU A 58 -18.76 14.29 -4.43
CA LEU A 58 -18.85 15.51 -3.61
C LEU A 58 -18.84 15.25 -2.10
N ALA A 59 -19.32 14.08 -1.69
CA ALA A 59 -19.31 13.66 -0.29
C ALA A 59 -19.23 12.15 -0.17
N LEU A 60 -18.58 11.70 0.90
CA LEU A 60 -18.51 10.32 1.31
C LEU A 60 -19.16 10.14 2.69
N ALA A 61 -19.74 8.96 2.93
CA ALA A 61 -20.06 8.53 4.29
C ALA A 61 -19.98 7.02 4.40
N GLN A 62 -19.82 6.54 5.63
CA GLN A 62 -19.94 5.13 5.95
C GLN A 62 -21.20 4.90 6.77
N ASP A 63 -22.05 3.98 6.32
CA ASP A 63 -23.23 3.62 7.07
C ASP A 63 -22.91 2.71 8.26
N ARG A 64 -23.89 2.41 9.13
CA ARG A 64 -23.68 1.59 10.33
C ARG A 64 -23.40 0.12 10.00
N GLN A 65 -23.77 -0.34 8.80
CA GLN A 65 -23.47 -1.67 8.29
C GLN A 65 -22.03 -1.79 7.77
N GLY A 66 -21.35 -0.64 7.58
CA GLY A 66 -19.95 -0.58 7.18
C GLY A 66 -19.76 -0.29 5.69
N TYR A 67 -20.84 -0.09 4.94
CA TYR A 67 -20.77 0.21 3.52
C TYR A 67 -20.46 1.69 3.28
N VAL A 68 -19.76 1.95 2.20
CA VAL A 68 -19.35 3.31 1.82
C VAL A 68 -20.29 3.85 0.77
N TRP A 69 -20.74 5.08 1.01
CA TRP A 69 -21.63 5.84 0.17
C TRP A 69 -20.89 6.99 -0.50
N ALA A 70 -21.23 7.26 -1.75
CA ALA A 70 -20.71 8.36 -2.54
C ALA A 70 -21.87 9.19 -3.09
N ALA A 71 -21.89 10.49 -2.77
CA ALA A 71 -22.73 11.49 -3.42
C ALA A 71 -22.05 11.94 -4.71
N THR A 72 -22.76 11.90 -5.83
CA THR A 72 -22.21 12.23 -7.14
C THR A 72 -23.10 13.22 -7.88
N SER A 73 -22.56 13.82 -8.94
CA SER A 73 -23.34 14.72 -9.81
C SER A 73 -24.46 14.03 -10.61
N ASP A 74 -24.55 12.70 -10.60
CA ASP A 74 -25.60 11.95 -11.33
C ASP A 74 -26.21 10.79 -10.51
N GLY A 75 -26.39 11.01 -9.22
CA GLY A 75 -27.01 10.06 -8.28
C GLY A 75 -26.13 9.78 -7.08
N MET A 76 -26.52 8.80 -6.27
CA MET A 76 -25.67 8.29 -5.19
C MET A 76 -25.36 6.80 -5.40
N ALA A 77 -24.18 6.39 -4.98
CA ALA A 77 -23.76 5.00 -5.04
C ALA A 77 -23.37 4.47 -3.67
N ARG A 78 -23.62 3.18 -3.43
CA ARG A 78 -23.10 2.41 -2.29
C ARG A 78 -22.18 1.31 -2.79
N TYR A 79 -20.98 1.24 -2.23
CA TYR A 79 -20.07 0.12 -2.43
C TYR A 79 -20.21 -0.89 -1.29
N ASP A 80 -20.45 -2.16 -1.64
CA ASP A 80 -20.69 -3.25 -0.68
C ASP A 80 -19.45 -4.14 -0.41
N GLY A 81 -18.31 -3.81 -1.03
CA GLY A 81 -17.09 -4.64 -1.02
C GLY A 81 -16.92 -5.51 -2.27
N ILE A 82 -17.99 -5.70 -3.05
CA ILE A 82 -17.99 -6.46 -4.31
C ILE A 82 -18.27 -5.52 -5.48
N GLY A 83 -19.35 -4.75 -5.41
CA GLY A 83 -19.81 -3.87 -6.49
C GLY A 83 -20.54 -2.64 -5.99
N MET A 84 -21.01 -1.83 -6.96
CA MET A 84 -21.77 -0.61 -6.66
C MET A 84 -23.26 -0.79 -6.93
N GLN A 85 -24.06 -0.43 -5.93
CA GLN A 85 -25.50 -0.21 -6.09
C GLN A 85 -25.75 1.29 -6.24
N VAL A 86 -26.62 1.66 -7.19
CA VAL A 86 -26.86 3.05 -7.57
C VAL A 86 -28.32 3.42 -7.30
N TRP A 87 -28.54 4.62 -6.79
CA TRP A 87 -29.84 5.27 -6.71
C TRP A 87 -29.80 6.53 -7.57
N GLN A 88 -30.71 6.60 -8.53
CA GLN A 88 -30.91 7.71 -9.47
C GLN A 88 -32.39 8.09 -9.49
N HIS A 89 -32.68 9.26 -10.02
CA HIS A 89 -34.01 9.74 -10.31
C HIS A 89 -34.60 8.97 -11.49
N ASP A 90 -35.80 8.45 -11.28
CA ASP A 90 -36.65 7.91 -12.32
C ASP A 90 -38.04 8.56 -12.19
N PRO A 91 -38.47 9.38 -13.17
CA PRO A 91 -39.75 10.08 -13.12
C PRO A 91 -40.95 9.13 -13.12
N HIS A 92 -40.76 7.85 -13.44
CA HIS A 92 -41.81 6.82 -13.43
C HIS A 92 -41.83 5.99 -12.14
N VAL A 93 -40.84 6.16 -11.25
CA VAL A 93 -40.73 5.42 -9.98
C VAL A 93 -40.75 6.41 -8.82
N ALA A 94 -41.90 6.51 -8.15
CA ALA A 94 -42.10 7.46 -7.04
C ALA A 94 -41.15 7.23 -5.84
N SER A 95 -40.60 6.03 -5.68
CA SER A 95 -39.63 5.68 -4.64
C SER A 95 -38.17 5.93 -5.04
N SER A 96 -37.92 6.44 -6.26
CA SER A 96 -36.59 6.82 -6.72
C SER A 96 -36.14 8.14 -6.09
N LEU A 97 -34.89 8.57 -6.35
CA LEU A 97 -34.46 9.89 -5.91
C LEU A 97 -35.28 11.00 -6.59
N PRO A 98 -35.56 12.15 -5.94
CA PRO A 98 -36.26 13.26 -6.58
C PRO A 98 -35.39 14.03 -7.58
N GLY A 99 -34.08 13.79 -7.61
CA GLY A 99 -33.12 14.39 -8.53
C GLY A 99 -31.76 13.69 -8.45
N ASN A 100 -30.89 13.98 -9.41
CA ASN A 100 -29.61 13.27 -9.57
C ASN A 100 -28.40 14.02 -9.02
N GLU A 101 -28.42 15.34 -8.95
CA GLU A 101 -27.24 16.09 -8.52
C GLU A 101 -27.15 16.08 -6.98
N VAL A 102 -26.52 15.04 -6.43
CA VAL A 102 -26.39 14.83 -4.98
C VAL A 102 -25.15 15.56 -4.47
N GLU A 103 -25.37 16.60 -3.69
CA GLU A 103 -24.33 17.52 -3.20
C GLU A 103 -23.67 17.02 -1.91
N THR A 104 -24.47 16.43 -1.03
CA THR A 104 -24.01 15.96 0.28
C THR A 104 -24.86 14.79 0.74
N LEU A 105 -24.27 13.94 1.57
CA LEU A 105 -24.99 12.88 2.25
C LEU A 105 -24.54 12.76 3.71
N PHE A 106 -25.40 12.22 4.56
CA PHE A 106 -25.12 12.01 5.98
C PHE A 106 -25.89 10.79 6.48
N VAL A 107 -25.22 9.91 7.23
CA VAL A 107 -25.88 8.76 7.88
C VAL A 107 -26.19 9.12 9.33
N ASP A 108 -27.48 9.07 9.68
CA ASP A 108 -27.92 9.39 11.04
C ASP A 108 -27.78 8.22 12.04
N ASP A 109 -28.07 8.50 13.30
CA ASP A 109 -28.04 7.51 14.39
C ASP A 109 -28.99 6.31 14.21
N ARG A 110 -29.97 6.42 13.29
CA ARG A 110 -30.92 5.35 12.92
C ARG A 110 -30.53 4.63 11.63
N ASP A 111 -29.32 4.84 11.12
CA ASP A 111 -28.81 4.26 9.87
C ASP A 111 -29.58 4.70 8.61
N ARG A 112 -30.26 5.86 8.69
CA ARG A 112 -30.94 6.47 7.54
C ARG A 112 -29.95 7.36 6.80
N VAL A 113 -30.01 7.36 5.48
CA VAL A 113 -29.13 8.18 4.63
C VAL A 113 -29.86 9.44 4.22
N TRP A 114 -29.50 10.57 4.82
CA TRP A 114 -29.98 11.89 4.43
C TRP A 114 -29.18 12.40 3.25
N VAL A 115 -29.85 13.03 2.29
CA VAL A 115 -29.24 13.54 1.06
C VAL A 115 -29.71 14.95 0.76
N GLY A 116 -28.74 15.80 0.40
CA GLY A 116 -28.98 17.10 -0.21
C GLY A 116 -28.86 16.96 -1.72
N ILE A 117 -29.91 17.37 -2.45
CA ILE A 117 -29.99 17.21 -3.91
C ILE A 117 -30.24 18.59 -4.51
N ASN A 118 -29.42 19.01 -5.47
CA ASN A 118 -29.60 20.30 -6.13
C ASN A 118 -30.97 20.34 -6.85
N GLY A 119 -31.68 21.46 -6.71
CA GLY A 119 -33.02 21.64 -7.28
C GLY A 119 -34.13 20.81 -6.63
N SER A 120 -33.87 20.10 -5.53
CA SER A 120 -34.86 19.30 -4.81
C SER A 120 -34.82 19.56 -3.30
N PRO A 121 -35.94 19.39 -2.58
CA PRO A 121 -35.89 19.39 -1.12
C PRO A 121 -35.00 18.25 -0.60
N PRO A 122 -34.42 18.40 0.61
CA PRO A 122 -33.64 17.32 1.20
C PRO A 122 -34.50 16.06 1.32
N SER A 123 -33.87 14.92 1.15
CA SER A 123 -34.53 13.62 1.17
C SER A 123 -33.79 12.65 2.09
N MET A 124 -34.45 11.56 2.46
CA MET A 124 -33.88 10.53 3.31
C MET A 124 -34.26 9.15 2.78
N LEU A 125 -33.25 8.31 2.61
CA LEU A 125 -33.40 6.88 2.37
C LEU A 125 -33.47 6.16 3.72
N ASP A 126 -34.51 5.37 3.91
CA ASP A 126 -34.73 4.61 5.14
C ASP A 126 -33.63 3.59 5.44
N ALA A 127 -33.60 3.08 6.66
CA ALA A 127 -32.57 2.12 7.09
C ALA A 127 -32.58 0.82 6.26
N THR A 128 -33.72 0.44 5.69
CA THR A 128 -33.88 -0.73 4.81
C THR A 128 -33.46 -0.47 3.37
N ARG A 129 -33.13 0.79 3.01
CA ARG A 129 -32.65 1.23 1.69
C ARG A 129 -33.68 1.03 0.58
N THR A 130 -34.95 1.15 0.92
CA THR A 130 -36.11 0.87 0.07
C THR A 130 -37.00 2.08 -0.17
N ILE A 131 -37.13 2.97 0.81
CA ILE A 131 -38.06 4.09 0.75
C ILE A 131 -37.28 5.40 0.81
N VAL A 132 -37.45 6.22 -0.22
CA VAL A 132 -37.00 7.61 -0.25
C VAL A 132 -38.15 8.50 0.21
N THR A 133 -37.90 9.33 1.22
CA THR A 133 -38.84 10.32 1.74
C THR A 133 -38.30 11.72 1.51
N THR A 134 -39.08 12.59 0.86
CA THR A 134 -38.72 13.99 0.59
C THR A 134 -39.33 14.92 1.64
N PHE A 135 -38.61 15.98 2.04
CA PHE A 135 -39.04 16.95 3.07
C PHE A 135 -39.30 18.35 2.50
N PRO A 136 -40.47 18.58 1.85
CA PRO A 136 -40.79 19.87 1.23
C PRO A 136 -41.01 21.00 2.25
N ASP A 137 -41.35 20.68 3.50
CA ASP A 137 -41.42 21.61 4.62
C ASP A 137 -40.05 22.25 4.90
N VAL A 138 -38.97 21.45 4.83
CA VAL A 138 -37.60 21.97 4.92
C VAL A 138 -37.24 22.79 3.70
N GLY A 139 -37.61 22.33 2.49
CA GLY A 139 -37.40 23.09 1.25
C GLY A 139 -38.08 24.46 1.27
N THR A 140 -39.28 24.55 1.85
CA THR A 140 -40.00 25.82 2.02
C THR A 140 -39.34 26.72 3.07
N ALA A 141 -38.90 26.14 4.20
CA ALA A 141 -38.28 26.89 5.29
C ALA A 141 -36.85 27.34 4.98
N CYS A 142 -36.12 26.61 4.14
CA CYS A 142 -34.76 26.91 3.68
C CYS A 142 -34.65 26.66 2.17
N ASP A 143 -35.27 27.55 1.40
CA ASP A 143 -35.34 27.50 -0.07
C ASP A 143 -33.99 27.87 -0.71
N ALA A 144 -33.07 26.89 -0.73
CA ALA A 144 -31.74 26.96 -1.30
C ALA A 144 -31.14 25.55 -1.44
N GLN A 145 -29.99 25.45 -2.11
CA GLN A 145 -29.27 24.18 -2.22
C GLN A 145 -28.78 23.71 -0.85
N VAL A 146 -28.89 22.41 -0.58
CA VAL A 146 -28.39 21.80 0.66
C VAL A 146 -26.93 21.38 0.46
N TRP A 147 -26.01 22.06 1.15
CA TRP A 147 -24.56 21.80 1.05
C TRP A 147 -23.98 21.09 2.26
N ALA A 148 -24.66 21.14 3.41
CA ALA A 148 -24.16 20.53 4.64
C ALA A 148 -25.30 19.87 5.43
N LEU A 149 -25.01 18.71 5.99
CA LEU A 149 -25.91 17.95 6.86
C LEU A 149 -25.15 17.53 8.12
N ALA A 150 -25.76 17.70 9.29
CA ALA A 150 -25.21 17.20 10.55
C ALA A 150 -26.30 16.90 11.59
N GLN A 151 -26.17 15.81 12.34
CA GLN A 151 -27.09 15.52 13.44
C GLN A 151 -26.51 16.02 14.76
N ALA A 152 -27.31 16.79 15.52
CA ALA A 152 -26.93 17.25 16.85
C ALA A 152 -28.13 17.24 17.78
N ARG A 153 -27.96 16.62 18.97
CA ARG A 153 -29.00 16.48 20.01
C ARG A 153 -30.31 15.88 19.47
N GLY A 154 -30.19 14.87 18.60
CA GLY A 154 -31.33 14.16 17.97
C GLY A 154 -32.04 14.91 16.86
N ALA A 155 -31.70 16.18 16.62
CA ALA A 155 -32.24 16.99 15.53
C ALA A 155 -31.33 16.93 14.31
N MET A 156 -31.95 17.02 13.13
CA MET A 156 -31.25 17.08 11.87
C MET A 156 -31.02 18.55 11.49
N TRP A 157 -29.76 18.94 11.33
CA TRP A 157 -29.36 20.27 10.89
C TRP A 157 -29.01 20.27 9.41
N ILE A 158 -29.59 21.21 8.69
CA ILE A 158 -29.49 21.38 7.25
C ILE A 158 -28.88 22.75 6.98
N GLY A 159 -27.70 22.77 6.40
CA GLY A 159 -27.00 23.98 5.97
C GLY A 159 -27.18 24.20 4.47
N THR A 160 -27.46 25.44 4.10
CA THR A 160 -27.79 25.78 2.72
C THR A 160 -26.83 26.78 2.09
N SER A 161 -26.87 26.87 0.76
CA SER A 161 -26.02 27.78 -0.02
C SER A 161 -26.32 29.26 0.21
N SER A 162 -27.58 29.62 0.52
CA SER A 162 -27.98 31.03 0.65
C SER A 162 -29.15 31.31 1.61
N ALA A 163 -29.77 30.28 2.21
CA ALA A 163 -30.93 30.43 3.11
C ALA A 163 -30.58 30.21 4.60
N GLY A 164 -29.32 30.05 4.96
CA GLY A 164 -28.90 29.80 6.34
C GLY A 164 -29.08 28.35 6.77
N LEU A 165 -29.54 28.16 8.01
CA LEU A 165 -29.71 26.82 8.62
C LEU A 165 -31.17 26.49 8.82
N CYS A 166 -31.53 25.23 8.60
CA CYS A 166 -32.77 24.65 9.08
C CYS A 166 -32.45 23.57 10.13
N ARG A 167 -33.21 23.56 11.21
CA ARG A 167 -33.25 22.46 12.19
C ARG A 167 -34.57 21.74 12.04
N ARG A 168 -34.53 20.45 11.76
CA ARG A 168 -35.69 19.57 11.73
C ARG A 168 -35.64 18.62 12.93
N GLU A 169 -36.66 18.69 13.77
CA GLU A 169 -36.86 17.76 14.87
C GLU A 169 -37.50 16.46 14.37
N GLU A 170 -37.40 15.36 15.13
CA GLU A 170 -38.01 14.08 14.72
C GLU A 170 -39.54 14.17 14.60
N ASN A 171 -40.20 15.04 15.39
CA ASN A 171 -41.64 15.28 15.30
C ASN A 171 -42.07 16.09 14.07
N GLY A 172 -41.14 16.43 13.17
CA GLY A 172 -41.40 17.18 11.95
C GLY A 172 -41.37 18.70 12.11
N ARG A 173 -41.15 19.24 13.31
CA ARG A 173 -41.01 20.68 13.48
C ARG A 173 -39.73 21.17 12.79
N VAL A 174 -39.88 22.16 11.91
CA VAL A 174 -38.77 22.85 11.26
C VAL A 174 -38.58 24.24 11.85
N THR A 175 -37.34 24.62 12.13
CA THR A 175 -36.97 25.96 12.58
C THR A 175 -35.84 26.50 11.71
N ALA A 176 -36.06 27.66 11.11
CA ALA A 176 -35.10 28.34 10.25
C ALA A 176 -34.28 29.37 11.04
N PHE A 177 -32.98 29.45 10.75
CA PHE A 177 -32.05 30.44 11.29
C PHE A 177 -31.43 31.21 10.13
N ARG A 178 -31.67 32.52 10.10
CA ARG A 178 -31.10 33.45 9.11
C ARG A 178 -29.94 34.22 9.70
N ALA A 179 -29.10 34.74 8.80
CA ALA A 179 -27.95 35.52 9.16
C ALA A 179 -28.37 36.82 9.85
N THR A 180 -27.71 37.10 10.97
CA THR A 180 -27.73 38.36 11.69
C THR A 180 -26.28 38.80 11.90
N PRO A 181 -25.60 39.33 10.85
CA PRO A 181 -24.16 39.60 10.87
C PRO A 181 -23.72 40.60 11.94
N ASP A 182 -24.65 41.44 12.41
CA ASP A 182 -24.40 42.43 13.46
C ASP A 182 -24.63 41.90 14.88
N ALA A 183 -25.34 40.76 15.02
CA ALA A 183 -25.57 40.13 16.31
C ALA A 183 -24.37 39.26 16.72
N ALA A 184 -23.83 39.51 17.91
CA ALA A 184 -22.67 38.77 18.44
C ALA A 184 -22.99 37.28 18.68
N ASP A 185 -24.23 36.97 19.05
CA ASP A 185 -24.77 35.63 19.28
C ASP A 185 -25.55 35.05 18.09
N GLY A 186 -25.47 35.73 16.94
CA GLY A 186 -26.17 35.42 15.70
C GLY A 186 -25.37 34.63 14.67
N LEU A 187 -26.08 34.06 13.70
CA LEU A 187 -25.46 33.40 12.56
C LEU A 187 -24.85 34.47 11.62
N PRO A 188 -23.56 34.41 11.26
CA PRO A 188 -22.89 35.50 10.56
C PRO A 188 -23.06 35.50 9.04
N SER A 189 -23.50 34.39 8.44
CA SER A 189 -23.74 34.27 7.01
C SER A 189 -24.83 33.23 6.76
N ASN A 190 -25.61 33.42 5.68
CA ASN A 190 -26.60 32.46 5.24
C ASN A 190 -25.97 31.32 4.41
N THR A 191 -24.72 31.46 4.00
CA THR A 191 -24.01 30.45 3.23
C THR A 191 -23.27 29.52 4.17
N ILE A 192 -23.79 28.31 4.32
CA ILE A 192 -23.29 27.26 5.19
C ILE A 192 -22.53 26.24 4.34
N MET A 193 -21.23 26.13 4.58
CA MET A 193 -20.32 25.32 3.76
C MET A 193 -20.11 23.93 4.33
N SER A 194 -20.06 23.80 5.66
CA SER A 194 -19.81 22.53 6.33
C SER A 194 -20.34 22.56 7.76
N MET A 195 -20.66 21.39 8.29
CA MET A 195 -21.06 21.24 9.68
C MET A 195 -20.53 19.93 10.26
N VAL A 196 -20.17 19.95 11.54
CA VAL A 196 -19.80 18.73 12.26
C VAL A 196 -20.22 18.83 13.73
N THR A 197 -20.66 17.71 14.29
CA THR A 197 -21.02 17.62 15.70
C THR A 197 -19.86 17.03 16.49
N ASP A 198 -19.44 17.72 17.54
CA ASP A 198 -18.39 17.25 18.45
C ASP A 198 -18.93 16.24 19.48
N ALA A 199 -18.02 15.64 20.26
CA ALA A 199 -18.37 14.65 21.28
C ALA A 199 -19.24 15.22 22.42
N ARG A 200 -19.33 16.55 22.57
CA ARG A 200 -20.19 17.24 23.56
C ARG A 200 -21.57 17.57 22.98
N GLY A 201 -21.84 17.18 21.73
CA GLY A 201 -23.08 17.47 21.04
C GLY A 201 -23.22 18.94 20.60
N ARG A 202 -22.11 19.69 20.55
CA ARG A 202 -22.10 21.06 19.99
C ARG A 202 -21.96 20.97 18.48
N LEU A 203 -22.67 21.85 17.78
CA LEU A 203 -22.65 21.91 16.33
C LEU A 203 -21.65 22.97 15.88
N TRP A 204 -20.59 22.55 15.21
CA TRP A 204 -19.62 23.43 14.57
C TRP A 204 -20.05 23.67 13.13
N ILE A 205 -19.94 24.92 12.68
CA ILE A 205 -20.55 25.43 11.46
C ILE A 205 -19.48 26.26 10.73
N GLY A 206 -19.06 25.77 9.57
CA GLY A 206 -18.26 26.52 8.63
C GLY A 206 -19.17 27.36 7.74
N THR A 207 -18.93 28.67 7.70
CA THR A 207 -19.70 29.60 6.87
C THR A 207 -18.79 30.26 5.84
N GLU A 208 -19.38 30.98 4.88
CA GLU A 208 -18.63 31.79 3.91
C GLU A 208 -17.74 32.86 4.59
N SER A 209 -18.07 33.30 5.80
CA SER A 209 -17.36 34.41 6.46
C SER A 209 -16.44 34.00 7.62
N ARG A 210 -16.81 32.97 8.39
CA ARG A 210 -16.08 32.52 9.60
C ARG A 210 -16.55 31.16 10.15
N LEU A 211 -15.80 30.65 11.12
CA LEU A 211 -16.18 29.51 11.96
C LEU A 211 -17.15 29.94 13.09
N VAL A 212 -18.20 29.15 13.29
CA VAL A 212 -19.22 29.36 14.32
C VAL A 212 -19.47 28.05 15.05
N MET A 213 -19.75 28.14 16.35
CA MET A 213 -20.18 27.00 17.16
C MET A 213 -21.56 27.31 17.74
N ARG A 214 -22.51 26.39 17.62
CA ARG A 214 -23.77 26.47 18.35
C ARG A 214 -23.61 25.84 19.73
N ASP A 215 -23.79 26.66 20.75
CA ASP A 215 -23.86 26.21 22.15
C ASP A 215 -25.23 26.58 22.74
N GLY A 216 -25.98 25.56 23.13
CA GLY A 216 -27.40 25.72 23.46
C GLY A 216 -28.19 26.32 22.28
N GLU A 217 -28.79 27.48 22.51
CA GLU A 217 -29.55 28.25 21.51
C GLU A 217 -28.74 29.38 20.86
N ARG A 218 -27.50 29.62 21.30
CA ARG A 218 -26.66 30.74 20.83
C ARG A 218 -25.68 30.29 19.75
N PHE A 219 -25.38 31.19 18.81
CA PHE A 219 -24.27 31.04 17.90
C PHE A 219 -23.06 31.81 18.43
N VAL A 220 -21.95 31.11 18.65
CA VAL A 220 -20.71 31.69 19.18
C VAL A 220 -19.69 31.76 18.05
N ARG A 221 -19.21 32.96 17.72
CA ARG A 221 -18.12 33.15 16.77
C ARG A 221 -16.82 32.66 17.38
N VAL A 222 -16.08 31.82 16.67
CA VAL A 222 -14.85 31.21 17.19
C VAL A 222 -13.66 32.04 16.75
N ALA A 223 -12.94 32.62 17.72
CA ALA A 223 -11.75 33.45 17.51
C ALA A 223 -11.91 34.48 16.35
N PRO A 224 -12.94 35.35 16.41
CA PRO A 224 -13.30 36.23 15.28
C PRO A 224 -12.18 37.17 14.84
N ASP A 225 -11.28 37.55 15.75
CA ASP A 225 -10.14 38.43 15.47
C ASP A 225 -8.97 37.70 14.78
N GLN A 226 -8.96 36.35 14.83
CA GLN A 226 -7.90 35.52 14.26
C GLN A 226 -8.31 34.86 12.94
N LEU A 227 -9.59 34.54 12.76
CA LEU A 227 -10.09 33.85 11.57
C LEU A 227 -11.30 34.53 10.95
N SER A 228 -11.01 35.40 9.98
CA SER A 228 -11.98 35.91 9.00
C SER A 228 -11.65 35.33 7.63
N ALA A 229 -12.28 34.19 7.32
CA ALA A 229 -12.11 33.44 6.09
C ALA A 229 -13.31 32.52 5.87
N THR A 230 -13.55 32.16 4.61
CA THR A 230 -14.48 31.07 4.25
C THR A 230 -13.98 29.77 4.83
N VAL A 231 -14.86 29.05 5.53
CA VAL A 231 -14.56 27.74 6.13
C VAL A 231 -15.25 26.68 5.30
N PHE A 232 -14.51 26.07 4.37
CA PHE A 232 -15.07 25.12 3.40
C PHE A 232 -15.37 23.76 4.03
N LYS A 233 -14.45 23.23 4.84
CA LYS A 233 -14.52 21.88 5.39
C LYS A 233 -14.18 21.87 6.88
N LEU A 234 -14.85 20.97 7.59
CA LEU A 234 -14.62 20.68 9.00
C LEU A 234 -14.49 19.18 9.17
N SER A 235 -13.48 18.75 9.91
CA SER A 235 -13.25 17.35 10.25
C SER A 235 -12.79 17.24 11.69
N LYS A 236 -13.18 16.17 12.38
CA LYS A 236 -12.84 15.97 13.79
C LYS A 236 -11.88 14.81 13.95
N ASP A 237 -10.94 14.97 14.86
CA ASP A 237 -10.04 13.93 15.32
C ASP A 237 -10.61 13.30 16.61
N ALA A 238 -10.15 12.09 16.93
CA ALA A 238 -10.61 11.31 18.08
C ALA A 238 -10.23 11.95 19.42
N ASP A 239 -9.17 12.74 19.46
CA ASP A 239 -8.72 13.50 20.62
C ASP A 239 -9.59 14.75 20.92
N GLY A 240 -10.54 15.06 20.04
CA GLY A 240 -11.40 16.24 20.13
C GLY A 240 -10.87 17.47 19.41
N THR A 241 -9.75 17.37 18.70
CA THR A 241 -9.27 18.41 17.78
C THR A 241 -10.24 18.54 16.61
N LEU A 242 -10.58 19.78 16.27
CA LEU A 242 -11.37 20.11 15.09
C LEU A 242 -10.45 20.74 14.04
N TRP A 243 -10.29 20.09 12.91
CA TRP A 243 -9.58 20.63 11.75
C TRP A 243 -10.51 21.53 10.94
N VAL A 244 -9.97 22.68 10.52
CA VAL A 244 -10.71 23.78 9.92
C VAL A 244 -10.04 24.17 8.60
N GLY A 245 -10.56 23.63 7.48
CA GLY A 245 -10.06 23.91 6.15
C GLY A 245 -10.67 25.19 5.59
N THR A 246 -9.84 26.21 5.33
CA THR A 246 -10.32 27.56 4.99
C THR A 246 -9.83 28.05 3.63
N SER A 247 -10.27 29.23 3.20
CA SER A 247 -9.69 29.95 2.05
C SER A 247 -8.31 30.55 2.31
N LYS A 248 -7.84 30.58 3.57
CA LYS A 248 -6.57 31.17 4.01
C LYS A 248 -5.62 30.14 4.67
N GLY A 249 -5.72 28.88 4.26
CA GLY A 249 -4.93 27.77 4.81
C GLY A 249 -5.70 26.87 5.78
N LEU A 250 -4.97 25.93 6.38
CA LEU A 250 -5.50 24.96 7.33
C LEU A 250 -5.24 25.40 8.79
N TYR A 251 -6.32 25.36 9.59
CA TYR A 251 -6.32 25.67 11.02
C TYR A 251 -6.80 24.46 11.81
N ARG A 252 -6.62 24.51 13.13
CA ARG A 252 -7.26 23.60 14.07
C ARG A 252 -7.80 24.34 15.27
N VAL A 253 -8.89 23.85 15.84
CA VAL A 253 -9.32 24.17 17.19
C VAL A 253 -8.91 23.01 18.09
N THR A 254 -8.04 23.28 19.06
CA THR A 254 -7.55 22.27 20.00
C THR A 254 -8.69 21.77 20.91
N PRO A 255 -8.53 20.63 21.62
CA PRO A 255 -9.52 20.16 22.59
C PRO A 255 -9.83 21.18 23.70
N ALA A 256 -8.89 22.11 23.97
CA ALA A 256 -9.05 23.23 24.88
C ALA A 256 -9.87 24.40 24.30
N GLY A 257 -10.24 24.36 23.02
CA GLY A 257 -11.01 25.40 22.33
C GLY A 257 -10.16 26.54 21.75
N VAL A 258 -8.84 26.38 21.67
CA VAL A 258 -7.93 27.40 21.13
C VAL A 258 -7.79 27.21 19.62
N LEU A 259 -7.97 28.28 18.85
CA LEU A 259 -7.73 28.29 17.42
C LEU A 259 -6.23 28.51 17.15
N GLU A 260 -5.64 27.64 16.33
CA GLU A 260 -4.25 27.70 15.91
C GLU A 260 -4.13 27.37 14.42
N ARG A 261 -3.05 27.80 13.76
CA ARG A 261 -2.70 27.26 12.44
C ARG A 261 -2.31 25.79 12.58
N ALA A 262 -2.53 24.99 11.54
CA ALA A 262 -2.02 23.63 11.53
C ALA A 262 -0.48 23.64 11.68
N PRO A 263 0.09 22.71 12.46
CA PRO A 263 1.49 22.75 12.87
C PRO A 263 2.46 22.28 11.76
N TRP A 264 2.00 22.14 10.52
CA TRP A 264 2.77 21.56 9.43
C TRP A 264 3.23 22.63 8.44
N ALA A 265 4.50 22.57 8.06
CA ALA A 265 5.02 23.40 6.97
C ALA A 265 4.22 23.16 5.68
N GLY A 266 3.83 24.24 5.00
CA GLY A 266 3.00 24.23 3.79
C GLY A 266 1.48 24.27 4.04
N ALA A 267 1.02 24.16 5.29
CA ALA A 267 -0.41 24.14 5.60
C ALA A 267 -1.13 25.47 5.31
N ASP A 268 -0.40 26.56 5.18
CA ASP A 268 -0.90 27.88 4.79
C ASP A 268 -1.30 27.95 3.31
N ALA A 269 -0.72 27.09 2.46
CA ALA A 269 -1.05 27.00 1.04
C ALA A 269 -2.23 26.05 0.74
N VAL A 270 -2.63 25.21 1.70
CA VAL A 270 -3.67 24.20 1.50
C VAL A 270 -5.05 24.76 1.84
N ARG A 271 -5.94 24.78 0.85
CA ARG A 271 -7.30 25.31 0.97
C ARG A 271 -8.35 24.20 0.96
N ALA A 272 -9.46 24.47 1.64
CA ALA A 272 -10.60 23.55 1.71
C ALA A 272 -10.26 22.12 2.16
N ALA A 273 -9.29 22.00 3.08
CA ALA A 273 -8.79 20.71 3.54
C ALA A 273 -9.76 19.96 4.47
N THR A 274 -9.95 18.67 4.19
CA THR A 274 -10.43 17.65 5.12
C THR A 274 -9.24 16.87 5.65
N VAL A 275 -9.14 16.70 6.97
CA VAL A 275 -8.02 16.02 7.63
C VAL A 275 -8.52 14.74 8.30
N VAL A 276 -7.79 13.65 8.07
CA VAL A 276 -8.05 12.34 8.68
C VAL A 276 -6.78 11.87 9.37
N HIS A 277 -6.88 11.62 10.66
CA HIS A 277 -5.86 10.90 11.43
C HIS A 277 -6.05 9.40 11.18
N ASP A 278 -5.04 8.72 10.62
CA ASP A 278 -5.14 7.32 10.27
C ASP A 278 -4.78 6.37 11.42
N VAL A 279 -5.20 5.10 11.29
CA VAL A 279 -4.83 4.00 12.19
C VAL A 279 -3.33 3.73 12.33
N HIS A 280 -2.48 4.31 11.47
CA HIS A 280 -1.02 4.20 11.52
C HIS A 280 -0.36 5.37 12.24
N GLY A 281 -1.15 6.31 12.77
CA GLY A 281 -0.69 7.47 13.55
C GLY A 281 -0.25 8.67 12.70
N GLY A 282 -0.47 8.63 11.38
CA GLY A 282 -0.20 9.73 10.46
C GLY A 282 -1.46 10.52 10.13
N TYR A 283 -1.30 11.62 9.40
CA TYR A 283 -2.40 12.43 8.92
C TYR A 283 -2.48 12.41 7.39
N TRP A 284 -3.69 12.26 6.87
CA TRP A 284 -4.03 12.47 5.47
C TRP A 284 -4.86 13.73 5.32
N ILE A 285 -4.55 14.51 4.29
CA ILE A 285 -5.23 15.76 4.00
C ILE A 285 -5.68 15.73 2.54
N GLY A 286 -7.00 15.70 2.33
CA GLY A 286 -7.57 15.95 1.02
C GLY A 286 -7.95 17.42 0.89
N ALA A 287 -7.55 18.06 -0.20
CA ALA A 287 -7.76 19.46 -0.43
C ALA A 287 -7.99 19.76 -1.92
N ALA A 288 -8.44 20.99 -2.20
CA ALA A 288 -8.53 21.49 -3.57
C ALA A 288 -7.17 21.49 -4.27
N ASP A 289 -6.10 21.69 -3.51
CA ASP A 289 -4.73 21.82 -3.99
C ASP A 289 -3.95 20.47 -4.03
N GLY A 290 -4.63 19.35 -3.74
CA GLY A 290 -4.06 18.01 -3.86
C GLY A 290 -4.40 17.09 -2.69
N PHE A 291 -3.63 16.00 -2.61
CA PHE A 291 -3.72 15.01 -1.55
C PHE A 291 -2.38 14.95 -0.83
N PHE A 292 -2.37 15.12 0.48
CA PHE A 292 -1.16 15.25 1.27
C PHE A 292 -1.11 14.23 2.39
N ARG A 293 0.11 13.92 2.82
CA ARG A 293 0.41 13.08 3.96
C ARG A 293 1.36 13.77 4.93
N VAL A 294 1.17 13.52 6.22
CA VAL A 294 2.15 13.77 7.28
C VAL A 294 2.36 12.47 8.02
N ALA A 295 3.56 11.88 7.92
CA ALA A 295 3.88 10.66 8.67
C ALA A 295 3.94 10.92 10.18
N PRO A 296 3.84 9.86 11.01
CA PRO A 296 4.13 9.97 12.43
C PRO A 296 5.48 10.64 12.67
N GLY A 297 5.49 11.77 13.39
CA GLY A 297 6.70 12.53 13.70
C GLY A 297 7.16 13.54 12.63
N GLU A 298 6.53 13.57 11.45
CA GLU A 298 6.83 14.58 10.43
C GLU A 298 6.20 15.94 10.77
N THR A 299 6.86 17.02 10.34
CA THR A 299 6.43 18.40 10.60
C THR A 299 6.08 19.17 9.32
N ALA A 300 6.00 18.49 8.18
CA ALA A 300 5.73 19.10 6.88
C ALA A 300 4.73 18.26 6.08
N LEU A 301 3.93 18.93 5.26
CA LEU A 301 3.04 18.25 4.33
C LEU A 301 3.83 17.69 3.15
N ARG A 302 3.64 16.41 2.85
CA ARG A 302 4.14 15.77 1.65
C ARG A 302 3.02 15.61 0.64
N LEU A 303 3.16 16.20 -0.55
CA LEU A 303 2.22 15.95 -1.64
C LEU A 303 2.34 14.49 -2.07
N MET A 304 1.19 13.83 -2.15
CA MET A 304 1.07 12.45 -2.58
C MET A 304 0.53 12.46 -4.00
N GLU A 305 1.41 12.14 -4.94
CA GLU A 305 1.02 11.95 -6.33
C GLU A 305 0.56 10.51 -6.53
N GLY A 306 -0.49 10.33 -7.34
CA GLY A 306 -0.83 9.02 -7.86
C GLY A 306 0.21 8.50 -8.86
N ASP A 307 -0.18 7.51 -9.66
CA ASP A 307 0.74 6.93 -10.64
C ASP A 307 1.14 7.98 -11.67
N ARG A 308 2.40 8.41 -11.60
CA ARG A 308 2.98 9.39 -12.52
C ARG A 308 2.81 8.93 -13.96
N GLY A 309 2.41 9.87 -14.82
CA GLY A 309 2.04 9.60 -16.21
C GLY A 309 0.60 9.11 -16.44
N SER A 310 -0.12 8.65 -15.40
CA SER A 310 -1.53 8.25 -15.54
C SER A 310 -2.53 9.41 -15.40
N GLY A 311 -2.06 10.59 -14.98
CA GLY A 311 -2.88 11.76 -14.69
C GLY A 311 -3.77 11.62 -13.45
N PHE A 312 -3.68 10.52 -12.71
CA PHE A 312 -4.45 10.27 -11.49
C PHE A 312 -3.81 10.90 -10.27
N LEU A 313 -4.65 11.49 -9.40
CA LEU A 313 -4.26 12.07 -8.12
C LEU A 313 -3.04 13.00 -8.23
N THR A 314 -3.14 13.98 -9.11
CA THR A 314 -2.18 15.08 -9.24
C THR A 314 -2.55 16.22 -8.30
N ALA A 315 -1.68 17.23 -8.15
CA ALA A 315 -2.03 18.47 -7.45
C ALA A 315 -3.28 19.18 -8.02
N HIS A 316 -3.69 18.86 -9.25
CA HIS A 316 -4.88 19.42 -9.91
C HIS A 316 -6.09 18.48 -9.89
N SER A 317 -5.95 17.27 -9.34
CA SER A 317 -7.05 16.30 -9.31
C SER A 317 -8.17 16.70 -8.37
N GLY A 318 -7.90 17.56 -7.37
CA GLY A 318 -8.87 18.08 -6.41
C GLY A 318 -9.53 16.98 -5.57
N VAL A 319 -9.11 16.86 -4.31
CA VAL A 319 -9.76 15.95 -3.36
C VAL A 319 -10.83 16.72 -2.60
N ILE A 320 -12.09 16.37 -2.83
CA ILE A 320 -13.24 17.06 -2.24
C ILE A 320 -13.56 16.51 -0.86
N ASP A 321 -13.36 15.21 -0.66
CA ASP A 321 -13.63 14.57 0.62
C ASP A 321 -12.68 13.40 0.88
N VAL A 322 -12.39 13.16 2.15
CA VAL A 322 -11.54 12.06 2.62
C VAL A 322 -12.15 11.47 3.88
N MET A 323 -12.23 10.15 3.92
CA MET A 323 -12.76 9.41 5.05
C MET A 323 -11.91 8.18 5.31
N GLN A 324 -11.61 7.89 6.57
CA GLN A 324 -11.17 6.55 6.98
C GLN A 324 -12.39 5.73 7.41
N ASP A 325 -12.53 4.55 6.83
CA ASP A 325 -13.55 3.59 7.22
C ASP A 325 -13.20 2.89 8.54
N ARG A 326 -14.18 2.20 9.15
CA ARG A 326 -13.97 1.45 10.41
C ARG A 326 -12.95 0.31 10.33
N GLN A 327 -12.51 -0.10 9.14
CA GLN A 327 -11.46 -1.11 8.94
C GLN A 327 -10.07 -0.47 8.76
N GLY A 328 -9.98 0.86 8.78
CA GLY A 328 -8.75 1.63 8.62
C GLY A 328 -8.42 1.98 7.17
N GLY A 329 -9.25 1.57 6.20
CA GLY A 329 -9.08 1.91 4.80
C GLY A 329 -9.45 3.36 4.51
N LEU A 330 -8.73 4.01 3.60
CA LEU A 330 -8.93 5.42 3.28
C LEU A 330 -9.68 5.56 1.95
N TRP A 331 -10.74 6.36 1.96
CA TRP A 331 -11.58 6.66 0.81
C TRP A 331 -11.45 8.12 0.43
N LEU A 332 -11.27 8.40 -0.85
CA LEU A 332 -11.16 9.74 -1.42
C LEU A 332 -12.28 9.98 -2.42
N GLY A 333 -13.00 11.09 -2.26
CA GLY A 333 -13.92 11.63 -3.25
C GLY A 333 -13.21 12.67 -4.10
N LEU A 334 -13.14 12.44 -5.41
CA LEU A 334 -12.41 13.29 -6.35
C LEU A 334 -13.37 14.09 -7.22
N ILE A 335 -12.99 15.32 -7.56
CA ILE A 335 -13.85 16.22 -8.37
C ILE A 335 -14.08 15.67 -9.80
N SER A 336 -13.12 14.90 -10.31
CA SER A 336 -13.09 14.53 -11.73
C SER A 336 -12.69 13.08 -11.99
N GLN A 337 -12.34 12.31 -10.95
CA GLN A 337 -11.68 11.01 -11.07
C GLN A 337 -12.39 9.89 -10.29
N GLY A 338 -13.61 10.15 -9.80
CA GLY A 338 -14.43 9.17 -9.10
C GLY A 338 -14.02 8.98 -7.65
N VAL A 339 -14.06 7.73 -7.20
CA VAL A 339 -13.66 7.33 -5.85
C VAL A 339 -12.31 6.61 -5.90
N ALA A 340 -11.43 6.90 -4.96
CA ALA A 340 -10.23 6.12 -4.74
C ALA A 340 -10.21 5.50 -3.34
N TYR A 341 -9.68 4.28 -3.24
CA TYR A 341 -9.57 3.52 -2.01
C TYR A 341 -8.15 3.04 -1.77
N LEU A 342 -7.58 3.41 -0.64
CA LEU A 342 -6.30 2.90 -0.15
C LEU A 342 -6.58 1.87 0.96
N PRO A 343 -6.20 0.60 0.79
CA PRO A 343 -6.45 -0.43 1.79
C PRO A 343 -5.68 -0.15 3.09
N PRO A 344 -6.17 -0.58 4.26
CA PRO A 344 -5.52 -0.32 5.56
C PRO A 344 -4.10 -0.88 5.64
N ASP A 345 -3.78 -1.93 4.88
CA ASP A 345 -2.47 -2.59 4.89
C ASP A 345 -1.54 -2.15 3.76
N TRP A 346 -1.79 -0.98 3.16
CA TRP A 346 -1.03 -0.44 2.03
C TRP A 346 0.49 -0.31 2.29
N GLN A 347 0.93 -0.14 3.54
CA GLN A 347 2.36 -0.07 3.89
C GLN A 347 3.06 -1.44 3.88
N ARG A 348 2.33 -2.56 3.74
CA ARG A 348 2.93 -3.91 3.72
C ARG A 348 3.90 -4.11 2.57
N PHE A 349 3.66 -3.45 1.44
CA PHE A 349 4.46 -3.57 0.24
C PHE A 349 4.78 -2.20 -0.33
N SER A 350 6.07 -1.93 -0.54
CA SER A 350 6.51 -0.86 -1.41
C SER A 350 6.49 -1.36 -2.85
N THR A 351 5.92 -0.59 -3.76
CA THR A 351 5.92 -0.95 -5.18
C THR A 351 6.46 0.19 -6.03
N ILE A 352 7.45 -0.13 -6.86
CA ILE A 352 8.20 0.80 -7.69
C ILE A 352 7.83 0.50 -9.14
N PHE A 353 7.38 1.51 -9.88
CA PHE A 353 6.97 1.38 -11.29
C PHE A 353 7.75 2.27 -12.23
N GLU A 354 8.47 3.23 -11.69
CA GLU A 354 9.31 4.14 -12.46
C GLU A 354 10.63 4.37 -11.74
N SER A 355 11.64 4.75 -12.51
CA SER A 355 12.85 5.37 -12.00
C SER A 355 13.21 6.54 -12.90
N GLN A 356 13.54 7.68 -12.31
CA GLN A 356 13.93 8.91 -13.03
C GLN A 356 12.91 9.33 -14.12
N GLY A 357 11.62 9.17 -13.84
CA GLY A 357 10.52 9.54 -14.75
C GLY A 357 10.30 8.59 -15.93
N LYS A 358 10.95 7.43 -15.96
CA LYS A 358 10.71 6.37 -16.94
C LYS A 358 10.05 5.15 -16.29
N PRO A 359 9.00 4.57 -16.90
CA PRO A 359 8.43 3.30 -16.44
C PRO A 359 9.49 2.20 -16.40
N LEU A 360 9.56 1.42 -15.32
CA LEU A 360 10.47 0.28 -15.19
C LEU A 360 10.22 -0.79 -16.27
N GLU A 361 9.00 -0.85 -16.81
CA GLU A 361 8.67 -1.73 -17.94
C GLU A 361 9.55 -1.45 -19.17
N SER A 362 10.01 -0.20 -19.37
CA SER A 362 10.89 0.14 -20.49
C SER A 362 12.27 -0.48 -20.35
N LEU A 363 12.70 -0.82 -19.13
CA LEU A 363 14.02 -1.39 -18.89
C LEU A 363 14.08 -2.86 -19.28
N TYR A 364 12.94 -3.55 -19.44
CA TYR A 364 12.88 -5.00 -19.67
C TYR A 364 13.60 -5.77 -18.56
N LEU A 365 13.02 -5.77 -17.35
CA LEU A 365 13.60 -6.44 -16.17
C LEU A 365 13.74 -7.95 -16.41
N VAL A 366 14.90 -8.50 -16.10
CA VAL A 366 15.25 -9.90 -16.39
C VAL A 366 15.46 -10.70 -15.11
N ASN A 367 16.31 -10.21 -14.20
CA ASN A 367 16.69 -10.93 -12.98
C ASN A 367 17.10 -9.95 -11.88
N ALA A 368 17.24 -10.45 -10.65
CA ALA A 368 17.77 -9.68 -9.54
C ALA A 368 18.66 -10.54 -8.63
N ALA A 369 19.68 -9.91 -8.05
CA ALA A 369 20.57 -10.52 -7.08
C ALA A 369 20.75 -9.62 -5.85
N ALA A 370 20.97 -10.20 -4.67
CA ALA A 370 21.27 -9.43 -3.47
C ALA A 370 22.65 -8.77 -3.56
N ASP A 371 22.77 -7.53 -3.08
CA ASP A 371 24.01 -6.74 -2.98
C ASP A 371 24.05 -6.00 -1.63
N GLY A 372 24.43 -6.74 -0.59
CA GLY A 372 24.30 -6.28 0.80
C GLY A 372 22.82 -6.05 1.14
N ASP A 373 22.50 -4.83 1.55
CA ASP A 373 21.12 -4.39 1.82
C ASP A 373 20.38 -3.92 0.55
N ASN A 374 21.07 -3.88 -0.59
CA ASN A 374 20.51 -3.45 -1.88
C ASN A 374 20.23 -4.65 -2.79
N PHE A 375 19.68 -4.37 -3.96
CA PHE A 375 19.52 -5.36 -5.04
C PHE A 375 20.21 -4.89 -6.32
N LEU A 376 20.89 -5.80 -7.00
CA LEU A 376 21.24 -5.64 -8.40
C LEU A 376 20.09 -6.14 -9.25
N VAL A 377 19.71 -5.38 -10.27
CA VAL A 377 18.63 -5.69 -11.20
C VAL A 377 19.22 -5.72 -12.60
N THR A 378 19.09 -6.85 -13.28
CA THR A 378 19.51 -7.00 -14.67
C THR A 378 18.35 -6.70 -15.60
N THR A 379 18.65 -6.00 -16.69
CA THR A 379 17.65 -5.49 -17.61
C THR A 379 18.10 -5.68 -19.07
N GLY A 380 17.22 -5.34 -20.03
CA GLY A 380 17.59 -5.25 -21.44
C GLY A 380 18.62 -4.15 -21.72
N GLU A 381 18.69 -3.14 -20.86
CA GLU A 381 19.54 -1.96 -21.01
C GLU A 381 20.82 -1.98 -20.15
N GLY A 382 21.01 -3.00 -19.31
CA GLY A 382 22.21 -3.14 -18.50
C GLY A 382 21.94 -3.67 -17.09
N ILE A 383 22.71 -3.17 -16.13
CA ILE A 383 22.62 -3.53 -14.71
C ILE A 383 22.38 -2.27 -13.91
N TYR A 384 21.40 -2.34 -13.03
CA TYR A 384 21.01 -1.27 -12.14
C TYR A 384 21.12 -1.73 -10.69
N ARG A 385 21.31 -0.79 -9.76
CA ARG A 385 21.20 -1.02 -8.32
C ARG A 385 19.89 -0.41 -7.85
N LEU A 386 19.09 -1.19 -7.15
CA LEU A 386 17.94 -0.72 -6.40
C LEU A 386 18.37 -0.53 -4.94
N GLY A 387 18.40 0.74 -4.51
CA GLY A 387 18.71 1.12 -3.14
C GLY A 387 17.49 1.06 -2.21
N ASN A 388 17.73 1.25 -0.91
CA ASN A 388 16.70 1.37 0.13
C ASN A 388 15.83 2.64 -0.02
N ASP A 389 16.21 3.58 -0.88
CA ASP A 389 15.52 4.82 -1.21
C ASP A 389 14.55 4.68 -2.40
N SER A 390 14.36 3.46 -2.93
CA SER A 390 13.65 3.18 -4.18
C SER A 390 14.29 3.75 -5.44
N GLU A 391 15.50 4.30 -5.36
CA GLU A 391 16.17 4.78 -6.56
C GLU A 391 16.80 3.58 -7.28
N LEU A 392 16.46 3.44 -8.56
CA LEU A 392 17.10 2.49 -9.45
C LEU A 392 18.21 3.22 -10.22
N VAL A 393 19.45 3.04 -9.77
CA VAL A 393 20.64 3.73 -10.29
C VAL A 393 21.37 2.84 -11.29
N PRO A 394 21.70 3.30 -12.51
CA PRO A 394 22.48 2.51 -13.46
C PRO A 394 23.89 2.26 -12.93
N ILE A 395 24.34 1.00 -12.93
CA ILE A 395 25.73 0.63 -12.66
C ILE A 395 26.51 0.59 -13.98
N VAL A 396 25.92 -0.05 -14.99
CA VAL A 396 26.55 -0.21 -16.31
C VAL A 396 25.49 -0.45 -17.37
N HIS A 397 25.57 0.28 -18.48
CA HIS A 397 24.70 0.08 -19.63
C HIS A 397 25.15 -1.11 -20.49
N SER A 398 24.21 -1.75 -21.19
CA SER A 398 24.47 -2.93 -22.01
C SER A 398 25.53 -2.68 -23.09
N ASP A 399 25.63 -1.46 -23.64
CA ASP A 399 26.66 -1.09 -24.62
C ASP A 399 28.09 -1.31 -24.10
N ALA A 400 28.38 -0.92 -22.85
CA ALA A 400 29.66 -1.18 -22.21
C ALA A 400 29.91 -2.68 -21.94
N LEU A 401 28.85 -3.47 -21.93
CA LEU A 401 28.88 -4.93 -21.81
C LEU A 401 28.90 -5.63 -23.18
N GLY A 402 28.98 -4.91 -24.29
CA GLY A 402 28.99 -5.48 -25.65
C GLY A 402 27.61 -5.62 -26.29
N GLY A 403 26.60 -4.95 -25.74
CA GLY A 403 25.23 -4.94 -26.22
C GLY A 403 24.39 -6.13 -25.72
N GLY A 404 23.06 -5.97 -25.83
CA GLY A 404 22.07 -7.01 -25.56
C GLY A 404 21.70 -7.20 -24.08
N THR A 405 20.79 -8.14 -23.85
CA THR A 405 20.14 -8.37 -22.56
C THR A 405 21.05 -9.08 -21.56
N VAL A 406 21.16 -8.50 -20.36
CA VAL A 406 21.90 -9.11 -19.25
C VAL A 406 21.02 -10.18 -18.56
N GLN A 407 21.48 -11.43 -18.57
CA GLN A 407 20.68 -12.58 -18.11
C GLN A 407 20.68 -12.75 -16.59
N SER A 408 21.85 -12.63 -15.98
CA SER A 408 22.01 -12.66 -14.53
C SER A 408 23.29 -11.94 -14.11
N VAL A 409 23.32 -11.55 -12.83
CA VAL A 409 24.45 -10.85 -12.22
C VAL A 409 24.71 -11.45 -10.84
N LEU A 410 25.98 -11.50 -10.45
CA LEU A 410 26.41 -11.94 -9.14
C LEU A 410 27.55 -11.03 -8.64
N PRO A 411 27.43 -10.43 -7.44
CA PRO A 411 28.54 -9.67 -6.87
C PRO A 411 29.70 -10.60 -6.48
N ALA A 412 30.92 -10.14 -6.71
CA ALA A 412 32.15 -10.77 -6.25
C ALA A 412 32.66 -10.06 -4.98
N GLY A 413 33.41 -10.78 -4.15
CA GLY A 413 33.92 -10.27 -2.87
C GLY A 413 34.91 -9.10 -2.97
N ASP A 414 35.43 -8.80 -4.16
CA ASP A 414 36.35 -7.68 -4.42
C ASP A 414 35.65 -6.46 -5.05
N GLY A 415 34.32 -6.43 -5.03
CA GLY A 415 33.51 -5.34 -5.61
C GLY A 415 33.34 -5.42 -7.13
N SER A 416 33.89 -6.44 -7.79
CA SER A 416 33.55 -6.74 -9.19
C SER A 416 32.22 -7.51 -9.30
N LEU A 417 31.70 -7.59 -10.51
CA LEU A 417 30.46 -8.30 -10.85
C LEU A 417 30.78 -9.42 -11.85
N TRP A 418 30.21 -10.60 -11.59
CA TRP A 418 30.07 -11.65 -12.59
C TRP A 418 28.76 -11.43 -13.34
N ILE A 419 28.84 -11.37 -14.67
CA ILE A 419 27.72 -11.03 -15.53
C ILE A 419 27.52 -12.14 -16.55
N ALA A 420 26.34 -12.74 -16.57
CA ALA A 420 25.92 -13.65 -17.62
C ALA A 420 25.28 -12.87 -18.77
N LEU A 421 25.89 -12.99 -19.95
CA LEU A 421 25.43 -12.43 -21.21
C LEU A 421 25.04 -13.58 -22.14
N ARG A 422 24.34 -13.26 -23.24
CA ARG A 422 23.95 -14.26 -24.26
C ARG A 422 25.16 -15.04 -24.81
N GLU A 423 26.28 -14.37 -24.98
CA GLU A 423 27.52 -14.94 -25.57
C GLU A 423 28.55 -15.42 -24.54
N GLY A 424 28.16 -15.57 -23.27
CA GLY A 424 28.99 -16.10 -22.20
C GLY A 424 29.08 -15.21 -20.97
N VAL A 425 30.11 -15.43 -20.15
CA VAL A 425 30.28 -14.72 -18.88
C VAL A 425 31.35 -13.65 -19.01
N ALA A 426 31.12 -12.50 -18.38
CA ALA A 426 32.11 -11.44 -18.21
C ALA A 426 32.30 -11.10 -16.73
N ARG A 427 33.51 -10.69 -16.38
CA ARG A 427 33.81 -10.02 -15.12
C ARG A 427 33.88 -8.52 -15.38
N TYR A 428 33.15 -7.73 -14.61
CA TYR A 428 33.10 -6.28 -14.75
C TYR A 428 33.45 -5.61 -13.42
N THR A 429 34.31 -4.60 -13.43
CA THR A 429 34.67 -3.86 -12.23
C THR A 429 34.06 -2.46 -12.31
N PRO A 430 32.95 -2.18 -11.57
CA PRO A 430 32.27 -0.89 -11.64
C PRO A 430 33.18 0.32 -11.38
N ALA A 431 34.10 0.20 -10.42
CA ALA A 431 35.01 1.29 -10.04
C ALA A 431 35.96 1.73 -11.16
N THR A 432 36.29 0.85 -12.11
CA THR A 432 37.26 1.13 -13.19
C THR A 432 36.66 1.02 -14.58
N GLY A 433 35.41 0.54 -14.69
CA GLY A 433 34.77 0.21 -15.97
C GLY A 433 35.41 -0.96 -16.71
N GLN A 434 36.39 -1.65 -16.13
CA GLN A 434 37.10 -2.73 -16.82
C GLN A 434 36.21 -3.97 -16.97
N LYS A 435 36.15 -4.49 -18.20
CA LYS A 435 35.46 -5.73 -18.55
C LYS A 435 36.47 -6.78 -19.02
N ARG A 436 36.36 -7.99 -18.48
CA ARG A 436 37.12 -9.17 -18.91
C ARG A 436 36.18 -10.30 -19.29
N LYS A 437 36.12 -10.66 -20.59
CA LYS A 437 35.37 -11.84 -21.06
C LYS A 437 36.05 -13.11 -20.55
N LEU A 438 35.26 -14.08 -20.11
CA LEU A 438 35.77 -15.37 -19.66
C LEU A 438 35.74 -16.37 -20.80
N ALA A 439 36.83 -17.13 -20.94
CA ALA A 439 36.91 -18.21 -21.90
C ALA A 439 35.95 -19.34 -21.49
N MET A 440 34.84 -19.44 -22.21
CA MET A 440 33.92 -20.57 -22.09
C MET A 440 34.48 -21.67 -22.99
N GLN A 441 34.97 -22.76 -22.40
CA GLN A 441 35.50 -23.94 -23.11
C GLN A 441 34.39 -24.77 -23.79
N VAL A 442 33.28 -24.11 -24.17
CA VAL A 442 32.11 -24.64 -24.85
C VAL A 442 31.76 -23.60 -25.91
N SER A 443 31.49 -24.04 -27.15
CA SER A 443 30.96 -23.15 -28.18
C SER A 443 29.56 -22.73 -27.74
N ILE A 444 29.42 -21.49 -27.29
CA ILE A 444 28.14 -20.87 -26.99
C ILE A 444 27.53 -20.52 -28.34
N SER A 445 26.82 -21.47 -28.95
CA SER A 445 25.97 -21.23 -30.12
C SER A 445 24.66 -20.55 -29.70
N ASP A 446 23.86 -20.13 -30.67
CA ASP A 446 22.53 -19.52 -30.43
C ASP A 446 21.58 -20.37 -29.56
N THR A 447 21.86 -21.65 -29.34
CA THR A 447 21.07 -22.58 -28.51
C THR A 447 21.58 -22.75 -27.08
N HIS A 448 22.84 -22.38 -26.76
CA HIS A 448 23.44 -22.61 -25.44
C HIS A 448 23.59 -21.30 -24.66
N ARG A 449 22.58 -20.89 -23.88
CA ARG A 449 22.61 -19.63 -23.11
C ARG A 449 23.03 -19.87 -21.66
N VAL A 450 23.81 -18.95 -21.08
CA VAL A 450 24.11 -18.94 -19.64
C VAL A 450 22.94 -18.29 -18.90
N GLU A 451 22.32 -19.01 -17.97
CA GLU A 451 21.10 -18.54 -17.29
C GLU A 451 21.38 -18.05 -15.86
N LEU A 452 22.08 -18.86 -15.07
CA LEU A 452 22.19 -18.65 -13.63
C LEU A 452 23.64 -18.63 -13.19
N THR A 453 23.98 -17.73 -12.26
CA THR A 453 25.24 -17.75 -11.54
C THR A 453 24.97 -17.68 -10.04
N THR A 454 25.67 -18.50 -9.25
CA THR A 454 25.55 -18.50 -7.79
C THR A 454 26.94 -18.55 -7.16
N PRO A 455 27.18 -17.89 -6.02
CA PRO A 455 28.49 -17.88 -5.41
C PRO A 455 28.79 -19.26 -4.82
N GLY A 456 30.02 -19.73 -5.04
CA GLY A 456 30.58 -20.90 -4.38
C GLY A 456 31.37 -20.51 -3.12
N ILE A 457 32.11 -21.47 -2.57
CA ILE A 457 33.01 -21.23 -1.44
C ILE A 457 34.35 -20.69 -1.97
N ASN A 458 35.05 -19.85 -1.20
CA ASN A 458 36.39 -19.33 -1.51
C ASN A 458 36.47 -18.55 -2.84
N GLY A 459 35.42 -17.80 -3.20
CA GLY A 459 35.38 -16.97 -4.41
C GLY A 459 35.13 -17.75 -5.71
N GLU A 460 34.88 -19.06 -5.62
CA GLU A 460 34.35 -19.84 -6.72
C GLU A 460 32.94 -19.38 -7.10
N PHE A 461 32.49 -19.76 -8.28
CA PHE A 461 31.10 -19.59 -8.68
C PHE A 461 30.64 -20.79 -9.48
N TRP A 462 29.34 -21.03 -9.42
CA TRP A 462 28.67 -22.04 -10.21
C TRP A 462 27.77 -21.38 -11.23
N LEU A 463 27.63 -22.01 -12.39
CA LEU A 463 26.76 -21.54 -13.44
C LEU A 463 26.03 -22.68 -14.15
N SER A 464 24.84 -22.38 -14.66
CA SER A 464 24.09 -23.25 -15.55
C SER A 464 24.15 -22.74 -16.98
N ILE A 465 24.35 -23.65 -17.93
CA ILE A 465 24.25 -23.40 -19.36
C ILE A 465 23.10 -24.25 -19.89
N LEU A 466 22.16 -23.61 -20.59
CA LEU A 466 21.08 -24.26 -21.31
C LEU A 466 21.67 -25.33 -22.26
N GLU A 467 21.22 -26.57 -22.14
CA GLU A 467 21.74 -27.76 -22.88
C GLU A 467 23.23 -28.08 -22.64
N GLY A 468 23.98 -27.21 -21.93
CA GLY A 468 25.42 -27.31 -21.68
C GLY A 468 25.81 -27.84 -20.30
N GLY A 469 24.84 -27.97 -19.40
CA GLY A 469 25.01 -28.51 -18.06
C GLY A 469 25.43 -27.49 -17.00
N VAL A 470 25.82 -27.99 -15.83
CA VAL A 470 26.28 -27.20 -14.69
C VAL A 470 27.81 -27.17 -14.64
N GLN A 471 28.39 -26.00 -14.37
CA GLN A 471 29.84 -25.84 -14.23
C GLN A 471 30.20 -25.19 -12.90
N ARG A 472 31.30 -25.67 -12.31
CA ARG A 472 31.99 -25.04 -11.18
C ARG A 472 33.25 -24.36 -11.69
N ARG A 473 33.46 -23.10 -11.31
CA ARG A 473 34.61 -22.29 -11.75
C ARG A 473 35.30 -21.59 -10.59
N ALA A 474 36.60 -21.41 -10.73
CA ALA A 474 37.41 -20.62 -9.81
C ALA A 474 37.15 -19.12 -10.00
N ALA A 475 37.58 -18.31 -9.03
CA ALA A 475 37.47 -16.84 -9.05
C ALA A 475 38.18 -16.18 -10.26
N ASP A 476 39.13 -16.86 -10.89
CA ASP A 476 39.80 -16.39 -12.11
C ASP A 476 39.02 -16.78 -13.39
N GLY A 477 38.00 -17.65 -13.26
CA GLY A 477 37.21 -18.18 -14.36
C GLY A 477 37.58 -19.58 -14.83
N ARG A 478 38.66 -20.18 -14.31
CA ARG A 478 39.11 -21.51 -14.71
C ARG A 478 38.07 -22.56 -14.38
N LEU A 479 37.84 -23.49 -15.32
CA LEU A 479 36.92 -24.61 -15.12
C LEU A 479 37.48 -25.57 -14.05
N LEU A 480 36.69 -25.83 -13.01
CA LEU A 480 37.02 -26.78 -11.93
C LEU A 480 36.28 -28.10 -12.10
N ALA A 481 35.01 -28.06 -12.49
CA ALA A 481 34.21 -29.24 -12.78
C ALA A 481 33.09 -28.92 -13.78
N LYS A 482 32.67 -29.92 -14.56
CA LYS A 482 31.55 -29.85 -15.51
C LYS A 482 30.66 -31.08 -15.34
N PHE A 483 29.35 -30.86 -15.30
CA PHE A 483 28.32 -31.89 -15.16
C PHE A 483 27.31 -31.73 -16.29
N ARG A 484 27.09 -32.75 -17.12
CA ARG A 484 26.19 -32.69 -18.28
C ARG A 484 24.81 -33.25 -17.93
N PHE A 485 23.78 -32.62 -18.47
CA PHE A 485 22.44 -33.17 -18.53
C PHE A 485 22.43 -34.46 -19.37
N GLY A 486 21.67 -35.48 -18.95
CA GLY A 486 21.59 -36.79 -19.59
C GLY A 486 22.65 -37.81 -19.17
N SER A 487 23.79 -37.37 -18.61
CA SER A 487 24.83 -38.28 -18.10
C SER A 487 25.10 -38.11 -16.60
N ASP A 488 25.31 -36.88 -16.13
CA ASP A 488 25.66 -36.57 -14.73
C ASP A 488 24.45 -36.05 -13.93
N LEU A 489 23.45 -35.52 -14.63
CA LEU A 489 22.15 -35.03 -14.15
C LEU A 489 21.05 -35.64 -15.04
N SER A 490 19.80 -35.75 -14.57
CA SER A 490 18.70 -36.31 -15.39
C SER A 490 18.43 -35.47 -16.66
N GLU A 491 17.75 -36.13 -17.61
CA GLU A 491 17.31 -35.66 -18.94
C GLU A 491 18.40 -35.17 -19.91
N VAL A 492 18.40 -35.72 -21.14
CA VAL A 492 19.38 -35.37 -22.19
C VAL A 492 19.24 -33.91 -22.67
N ASN A 493 18.07 -33.28 -22.45
CA ASN A 493 17.77 -31.89 -22.82
C ASN A 493 17.32 -31.04 -21.61
N GLY A 494 17.75 -31.41 -20.39
CA GLY A 494 17.32 -30.74 -19.17
C GLY A 494 17.84 -29.30 -19.05
N THR A 495 17.13 -28.50 -18.25
CA THR A 495 17.53 -27.14 -17.85
C THR A 495 17.58 -27.07 -16.32
N ALA A 496 18.51 -26.28 -15.76
CA ALA A 496 18.50 -26.03 -14.32
C ALA A 496 17.57 -24.86 -14.02
N GLN A 497 16.45 -25.14 -13.36
CA GLN A 497 15.49 -24.13 -12.93
C GLN A 497 16.04 -23.30 -11.77
N GLN A 498 16.80 -23.94 -10.87
CA GLN A 498 17.45 -23.24 -9.76
C GLN A 498 18.75 -23.93 -9.37
N LEU A 499 19.75 -23.11 -9.04
CA LEU A 499 21.05 -23.53 -8.53
C LEU A 499 21.33 -22.79 -7.23
N THR A 500 21.56 -23.52 -6.13
CA THR A 500 21.83 -22.90 -4.82
C THR A 500 23.00 -23.56 -4.12
N VAL A 501 23.81 -22.74 -3.45
CA VAL A 501 24.88 -23.20 -2.57
C VAL A 501 24.49 -22.88 -1.15
N ARG A 502 24.40 -23.90 -0.31
CA ARG A 502 24.11 -23.74 1.11
C ARG A 502 25.32 -23.18 1.87
N PRO A 503 25.10 -22.60 3.07
CA PRO A 503 26.20 -22.15 3.93
C PRO A 503 27.21 -23.24 4.32
N ASP A 504 26.81 -24.52 4.32
CA ASP A 504 27.68 -25.66 4.55
C ASP A 504 28.43 -26.13 3.29
N GLY A 505 28.28 -25.43 2.17
CA GLY A 505 28.93 -25.74 0.90
C GLY A 505 28.22 -26.76 0.03
N ALA A 506 27.10 -27.34 0.50
CA ALA A 506 26.35 -28.28 -0.31
C ALA A 506 25.68 -27.55 -1.50
N VAL A 507 25.93 -28.04 -2.71
CA VAL A 507 25.37 -27.46 -3.94
C VAL A 507 24.15 -28.26 -4.35
N TRP A 508 23.04 -27.57 -4.54
CA TRP A 508 21.76 -28.15 -4.91
C TRP A 508 21.31 -27.61 -6.27
N VAL A 509 20.81 -28.51 -7.11
CA VAL A 509 20.33 -28.21 -8.46
C VAL A 509 18.90 -28.72 -8.58
N ALA A 510 17.97 -27.82 -8.85
CA ALA A 510 16.65 -28.18 -9.38
C ALA A 510 16.77 -28.23 -10.91
N ALA A 511 16.56 -29.40 -11.50
CA ALA A 511 16.66 -29.59 -12.95
C ALA A 511 15.70 -30.68 -13.42
N GLY A 512 14.92 -30.36 -14.46
CA GLY A 512 13.89 -31.24 -15.02
C GLY A 512 12.97 -31.79 -13.92
N ASP A 513 12.79 -33.11 -13.92
CA ASP A 513 11.97 -33.87 -12.98
C ASP A 513 12.53 -33.99 -11.54
N GLY A 514 13.73 -33.47 -11.28
CA GLY A 514 14.50 -33.85 -10.11
C GLY A 514 15.07 -32.70 -9.28
N LEU A 515 15.36 -33.03 -8.03
CA LEU A 515 16.20 -32.22 -7.15
C LEU A 515 17.48 -32.99 -6.83
N TRP A 516 18.64 -32.37 -7.02
CA TRP A 516 19.94 -32.99 -6.97
C TRP A 516 20.85 -32.30 -5.95
N VAL A 517 21.67 -33.07 -5.24
CA VAL A 517 22.71 -32.54 -4.33
C VAL A 517 24.09 -33.04 -4.73
N TRP A 518 25.06 -32.14 -4.76
CA TRP A 518 26.46 -32.47 -5.00
C TRP A 518 27.08 -33.12 -3.76
N GLN A 519 27.62 -34.32 -3.92
CA GLN A 519 28.32 -35.08 -2.87
C GLN A 519 29.75 -35.40 -3.31
N GLY A 520 30.63 -34.41 -3.24
CA GLY A 520 32.07 -34.53 -3.47
C GLY A 520 32.48 -34.64 -4.95
N GLU A 521 31.97 -35.64 -5.66
CA GLU A 521 32.36 -35.91 -7.06
C GLU A 521 31.18 -36.00 -8.03
N ARG A 522 29.98 -36.29 -7.54
CA ARG A 522 28.78 -36.47 -8.37
C ARG A 522 27.54 -35.85 -7.74
N PHE A 523 26.57 -35.53 -8.59
CA PHE A 523 25.22 -35.21 -8.16
C PHE A 523 24.45 -36.48 -7.83
N ARG A 524 23.62 -36.43 -6.78
CA ARG A 524 22.68 -37.49 -6.43
C ARG A 524 21.27 -36.93 -6.33
N ALA A 525 20.30 -37.64 -6.88
CA ALA A 525 18.90 -37.30 -6.75
C ALA A 525 18.47 -37.41 -5.29
N VAL A 526 17.94 -36.30 -4.77
CA VAL A 526 17.39 -36.13 -3.42
C VAL A 526 15.92 -36.51 -3.39
N ILE A 527 15.17 -36.12 -4.42
CA ILE A 527 13.79 -36.50 -4.66
C ILE A 527 13.74 -37.30 -5.96
N LYS A 528 13.20 -38.52 -5.90
CA LYS A 528 13.08 -39.43 -7.05
C LYS A 528 11.61 -39.54 -7.46
N ASP A 529 11.04 -38.45 -7.96
CA ASP A 529 9.69 -38.45 -8.55
C ASP A 529 9.77 -37.90 -9.97
N ALA A 530 9.95 -38.81 -10.93
CA ALA A 530 10.24 -38.51 -12.33
C ALA A 530 9.09 -37.84 -13.11
N ASN A 531 7.92 -37.64 -12.47
CA ASN A 531 6.72 -37.20 -13.17
C ASN A 531 6.44 -35.69 -13.03
N HIS A 532 7.21 -34.97 -12.21
CA HIS A 532 6.91 -33.55 -11.94
C HIS A 532 8.16 -32.70 -11.81
N GLU A 533 8.20 -31.60 -12.52
CA GLU A 533 9.32 -30.65 -12.52
C GLU A 533 9.46 -29.92 -11.18
N VAL A 534 10.71 -29.60 -10.83
CA VAL A 534 11.05 -28.76 -9.67
C VAL A 534 11.51 -27.38 -10.15
N PHE A 535 10.74 -26.34 -9.84
CA PHE A 535 11.02 -24.97 -10.29
C PHE A 535 11.75 -24.14 -9.25
N ALA A 536 11.46 -24.36 -7.97
CA ALA A 536 12.00 -23.55 -6.90
C ALA A 536 12.35 -24.38 -5.66
N LEU A 537 13.33 -23.91 -4.91
CA LEU A 537 13.86 -24.52 -3.69
C LEU A 537 14.19 -23.43 -2.66
N ALA A 538 13.75 -23.61 -1.42
CA ALA A 538 14.12 -22.75 -0.31
C ALA A 538 14.34 -23.54 0.98
N PHE A 539 15.51 -23.39 1.61
CA PHE A 539 15.80 -24.04 2.89
C PHE A 539 15.16 -23.27 4.06
N VAL A 540 14.48 -24.02 4.93
CA VAL A 540 14.01 -23.54 6.25
C VAL A 540 15.13 -23.74 7.27
N SER A 541 15.83 -24.86 7.18
CA SER A 541 16.96 -25.24 8.03
C SER A 541 17.90 -26.19 7.29
N PRO A 542 19.06 -26.56 7.86
CA PRO A 542 19.93 -27.58 7.27
C PRO A 542 19.24 -28.95 7.03
N ARG A 543 18.13 -29.21 7.72
CA ARG A 543 17.37 -30.48 7.65
C ARG A 543 15.97 -30.32 7.06
N GLU A 544 15.58 -29.14 6.60
CA GLU A 544 14.22 -28.91 6.12
C GLU A 544 14.19 -27.86 5.01
N PHE A 545 13.43 -28.13 3.95
CA PHE A 545 13.31 -27.23 2.81
C PHE A 545 11.94 -27.33 2.13
N TRP A 546 11.57 -26.26 1.44
CA TRP A 546 10.41 -26.18 0.57
C TRP A 546 10.81 -26.32 -0.90
N VAL A 547 9.94 -26.98 -1.66
CA VAL A 547 10.05 -27.18 -3.10
C VAL A 547 8.80 -26.63 -3.77
N GLY A 548 9.00 -25.88 -4.85
CA GLY A 548 7.96 -25.39 -5.73
C GLY A 548 7.78 -26.30 -6.93
N ARG A 549 6.57 -26.82 -7.09
CA ARG A 549 6.16 -27.66 -8.23
C ARG A 549 4.93 -27.06 -8.91
N PRO A 550 4.56 -27.53 -10.12
CA PRO A 550 3.27 -27.19 -10.73
C PRO A 550 2.12 -27.43 -9.75
N GLY A 551 1.38 -26.35 -9.42
CA GLY A 551 0.21 -26.38 -8.56
C GLY A 551 0.42 -26.76 -7.09
N ALA A 552 1.66 -26.88 -6.59
CA ALA A 552 1.92 -27.28 -5.21
C ALA A 552 3.24 -26.74 -4.63
N LEU A 553 3.21 -26.50 -3.32
CA LEU A 553 4.38 -26.30 -2.47
C LEU A 553 4.54 -27.53 -1.57
N GLU A 554 5.74 -28.09 -1.54
CA GLU A 554 6.05 -29.30 -0.78
C GLU A 554 7.17 -29.06 0.20
N ARG A 555 6.97 -29.46 1.45
CA ARG A 555 7.96 -29.37 2.53
C ARG A 555 8.60 -30.72 2.74
N TYR A 556 9.92 -30.75 2.73
CA TYR A 556 10.71 -31.98 2.87
C TYR A 556 11.65 -31.89 4.06
N GLY A 557 11.78 -33.01 4.78
CA GLY A 557 12.83 -33.26 5.76
C GLY A 557 14.01 -33.94 5.09
N TRP A 558 15.22 -33.51 5.44
CA TRP A 558 16.49 -33.98 4.88
C TRP A 558 17.36 -34.62 5.97
N ASP A 559 17.71 -35.89 5.77
CA ASP A 559 18.55 -36.66 6.70
C ASP A 559 20.04 -36.73 6.31
N GLY A 560 20.41 -36.14 5.16
CA GLY A 560 21.76 -36.20 4.59
C GLY A 560 21.91 -37.19 3.42
N GLN A 561 20.91 -38.04 3.19
CA GLN A 561 20.90 -39.01 2.08
C GLN A 561 19.59 -38.98 1.29
N GLN A 562 18.44 -38.86 1.94
CA GLN A 562 17.12 -38.85 1.31
C GLN A 562 16.21 -37.74 1.84
N ALA A 563 15.35 -37.24 0.96
CA ALA A 563 14.29 -36.32 1.35
C ALA A 563 12.98 -37.07 1.63
N ARG A 564 12.35 -36.76 2.76
CA ARG A 564 11.03 -37.28 3.13
C ARG A 564 10.01 -36.14 3.09
N LEU A 565 8.92 -36.34 2.35
CA LEU A 565 7.82 -35.38 2.31
C LEU A 565 7.20 -35.26 3.72
N LEU A 566 7.12 -34.04 4.23
CA LEU A 566 6.52 -33.67 5.51
C LEU A 566 5.14 -33.04 5.33
N GLU A 567 5.01 -32.18 4.33
CA GLU A 567 3.79 -31.39 4.09
C GLU A 567 3.64 -31.09 2.60
N ARG A 568 2.40 -31.02 2.11
CA ARG A 568 2.07 -30.53 0.78
C ARG A 568 0.90 -29.56 0.86
N VAL A 569 1.08 -28.36 0.32
CA VAL A 569 0.08 -27.29 0.24
C VAL A 569 -0.22 -27.04 -1.22
N GLY A 570 -1.47 -27.25 -1.65
CA GLY A 570 -1.90 -27.12 -3.04
C GLY A 570 -2.80 -28.28 -3.49
N CYS A 571 -3.26 -28.22 -4.74
CA CYS A 571 -4.16 -29.25 -5.28
C CYS A 571 -3.38 -30.43 -5.90
N PRO A 572 -4.03 -31.60 -6.06
CA PRO A 572 -3.46 -32.71 -6.81
C PRO A 572 -3.16 -32.29 -8.27
N PRO A 573 -2.12 -32.86 -8.91
CA PRO A 573 -1.68 -32.46 -10.27
C PRO A 573 -2.77 -32.44 -11.34
N GLN A 574 -3.87 -33.19 -11.13
CA GLN A 574 -4.92 -33.40 -12.13
C GLN A 574 -6.00 -32.29 -12.19
N LYS A 575 -5.98 -31.28 -11.32
CA LYS A 575 -7.07 -30.27 -11.21
C LYS A 575 -6.77 -28.86 -11.71
N TYR A 576 -5.53 -28.56 -12.10
CA TYR A 576 -5.20 -27.33 -12.80
C TYR A 576 -4.62 -27.65 -14.19
N PRO A 577 -4.95 -26.86 -15.22
CA PRO A 577 -4.14 -26.87 -16.43
C PRO A 577 -2.73 -26.36 -16.06
N ALA A 578 -1.67 -26.86 -16.71
CA ALA A 578 -0.25 -26.77 -16.34
C ALA A 578 0.39 -25.34 -16.24
N TRP A 579 -0.39 -24.30 -15.97
CA TRP A 579 -0.07 -22.89 -16.19
C TRP A 579 0.19 -22.07 -14.91
N HIS A 580 0.20 -22.72 -13.73
CA HIS A 580 0.53 -22.11 -12.45
C HIS A 580 1.67 -22.86 -11.77
N TRP A 581 2.83 -22.22 -11.60
CA TRP A 581 3.99 -22.77 -10.90
C TRP A 581 4.61 -21.73 -9.97
N ALA A 582 5.24 -22.19 -8.89
CA ALA A 582 5.99 -21.36 -7.97
C ALA A 582 7.34 -21.00 -8.59
N ALA A 583 7.47 -19.75 -9.02
CA ALA A 583 8.64 -19.27 -9.76
C ALA A 583 9.84 -18.98 -8.87
N ALA A 584 9.59 -18.57 -7.62
CA ALA A 584 10.62 -18.42 -6.61
C ALA A 584 10.02 -18.65 -5.22
N ILE A 585 10.84 -19.16 -4.31
CA ILE A 585 10.48 -19.38 -2.91
C ILE A 585 11.59 -18.80 -2.03
N ARG A 586 11.20 -18.10 -0.95
CA ARG A 586 12.14 -17.62 0.08
C ARG A 586 11.58 -17.87 1.47
N CYS A 587 12.40 -18.38 2.38
CA CYS A 587 12.05 -18.52 3.79
C CYS A 587 12.50 -17.28 4.58
N GLY A 588 11.62 -16.76 5.43
CA GLY A 588 11.94 -15.65 6.34
C GLY A 588 12.58 -16.10 7.67
N PRO A 589 12.89 -15.16 8.57
CA PRO A 589 13.44 -15.44 9.91
C PRO A 589 12.47 -16.14 10.87
N GLN A 590 11.19 -16.21 10.50
CA GLN A 590 10.11 -16.97 11.16
C GLN A 590 9.67 -18.09 10.20
N PRO A 591 8.85 -19.08 10.59
CA PRO A 591 8.38 -20.15 9.69
C PRO A 591 7.35 -19.65 8.66
N ARG A 592 7.67 -18.54 7.99
CA ARG A 592 6.91 -17.92 6.90
C ARG A 592 7.71 -18.13 5.62
N VAL A 593 7.01 -18.64 4.63
CA VAL A 593 7.54 -18.85 3.28
C VAL A 593 6.83 -17.86 2.37
N ALA A 594 7.61 -17.05 1.66
CA ALA A 594 7.10 -16.22 0.58
C ALA A 594 7.33 -16.95 -0.74
N CYS A 595 6.30 -17.06 -1.57
CA CYS A 595 6.37 -17.68 -2.89
C CYS A 595 5.85 -16.70 -3.94
N SER A 596 6.55 -16.56 -5.05
CA SER A 596 6.00 -15.93 -6.25
C SER A 596 5.36 -17.00 -7.11
N LEU A 597 4.13 -16.74 -7.59
CA LEU A 597 3.42 -17.61 -8.52
C LEU A 597 3.30 -16.87 -9.84
N THR A 598 3.68 -17.53 -10.93
CA THR A 598 3.45 -17.03 -12.29
C THR A 598 2.24 -17.72 -12.88
N SER A 599 1.30 -16.93 -13.41
CA SER A 599 0.21 -17.40 -14.27
C SER A 599 0.47 -16.97 -15.70
N ALA A 600 0.62 -17.91 -16.63
CA ALA A 600 0.59 -17.58 -18.04
C ALA A 600 -0.86 -17.32 -18.46
N ALA A 601 -1.27 -16.05 -18.49
CA ALA A 601 -2.55 -15.68 -19.10
C ALA A 601 -2.38 -15.77 -20.63
N SER A 602 -2.80 -16.86 -21.25
CA SER A 602 -3.03 -16.83 -22.70
C SER A 602 -4.21 -15.88 -22.94
N ARG A 603 -3.96 -14.74 -23.59
CA ARG A 603 -5.02 -14.06 -24.34
C ARG A 603 -5.53 -15.09 -25.36
N ARG A 604 -6.72 -15.63 -25.12
CA ARG A 604 -7.52 -16.23 -26.19
C ARG A 604 -8.40 -15.16 -26.78
#